data_AF-A0A381RD44-F1
#
_entry.id   AF-A0A381RD44-F1
#
_cell.length_a   1.000
_cell.length_b   1.000
_cell.length_c   1.000
_cell.angle_alpha   90.00
_cell.angle_beta   90.00
_cell.angle_gamma   90.00
#
_symmetry.space_group_name_H-M   'P 1'
#
loop_
_entity.id
_entity.type
_entity.pdbx_description
1 polymer ?
#
loop_
_entity_poly.entity_id
_entity_poly.type
_entity_poly.pdbx_seq_one_letter_code
_entity_poly.pdbx_strand_id
1 'polypeptide(L)'
;MPLDIRKFTNDELEDLSSLNYQELTAEILHQFVSEEINKSDFENIVNDAYQAFESKDVVNLVNLEDQRWVLELFHGPTLAFKDIAMQLLGTLLNHFAQKQETKIAVLGATSGDTGSAAISACSRYKNVEVFILYPHERVTEIQRKQMTTTQAKNVHALSVQTDFDGCQAMVKELFLDEAIVSNETRFIAANSINWARCMTQSVYYFWTYLRLKEELNGLIFSIPSGNFGHAYAGWLAKEMGLPINKILVATNSNDVLHKLFS
;
A
#
# COMPACT_ATOMS: atom_id res chain seq x y z
N MET A 1 12.14 9.26 3.52
CA MET A 1 12.14 9.46 2.05
C MET A 1 13.53 9.10 1.54
N PRO A 2 13.66 8.51 0.35
CA PRO A 2 14.96 8.20 -0.23
C PRO A 2 15.71 9.52 -0.51
N LEU A 3 17.03 9.50 -0.35
CA LEU A 3 17.86 10.67 -0.65
C LEU A 3 17.99 10.89 -2.16
N ASP A 4 18.05 9.79 -2.90
CA ASP A 4 18.14 9.76 -4.36
C ASP A 4 17.03 8.90 -4.95
N ILE A 5 16.46 9.35 -6.08
CA ILE A 5 15.45 8.62 -6.84
C ILE A 5 16.01 8.42 -8.24
N ARG A 6 16.21 7.16 -8.65
CA ARG A 6 16.65 6.85 -10.01
C ARG A 6 15.51 7.21 -10.97
N LYS A 7 15.87 7.83 -12.09
CA LYS A 7 14.95 8.13 -13.18
C LYS A 7 15.09 7.10 -14.27
N PHE A 8 13.96 6.60 -14.77
CA PHE A 8 13.89 5.76 -15.96
C PHE A 8 13.96 6.66 -17.20
N THR A 9 14.78 6.25 -18.15
CA THR A 9 14.85 6.82 -19.50
C THR A 9 13.69 6.31 -20.35
N ASN A 10 13.41 6.96 -21.48
CA ASN A 10 12.35 6.52 -22.38
C ASN A 10 12.60 5.10 -22.92
N ASP A 11 13.86 4.75 -23.22
CA ASP A 11 14.22 3.41 -23.70
C ASP A 11 13.97 2.36 -22.59
N GLU A 12 14.35 2.65 -21.34
CA GLU A 12 14.06 1.76 -20.22
C GLU A 12 12.54 1.63 -19.99
N LEU A 13 11.76 2.71 -20.11
CA LEU A 13 10.30 2.63 -20.04
C LEU A 13 9.72 1.76 -21.16
N GLU A 14 10.33 1.75 -22.34
CA GLU A 14 9.90 0.86 -23.43
C GLU A 14 10.09 -0.61 -23.05
N ASP A 15 11.26 -0.96 -22.50
CA ASP A 15 11.57 -2.32 -22.05
C ASP A 15 10.57 -2.81 -20.99
N LEU A 16 10.16 -1.92 -20.07
CA LEU A 16 9.15 -2.22 -19.04
C LEU A 16 7.76 -2.56 -19.62
N SER A 17 7.46 -2.16 -20.86
CA SER A 17 6.11 -2.34 -21.46
C SER A 17 5.75 -3.81 -21.65
N SER A 18 6.73 -4.69 -21.75
CA SER A 18 6.52 -6.14 -21.95
C SER A 18 6.25 -6.92 -20.66
N LEU A 19 6.54 -6.33 -19.50
CA LEU A 19 6.48 -7.01 -18.20
C LEU A 19 5.04 -7.18 -17.70
N ASN A 20 4.79 -8.27 -16.98
CA ASN A 20 3.58 -8.41 -16.17
C ASN A 20 3.67 -7.54 -14.89
N TYR A 21 2.57 -7.44 -14.13
CA TYR A 21 2.51 -6.51 -12.99
C TYR A 21 3.52 -6.85 -11.88
N GLN A 22 3.74 -8.13 -11.63
CA GLN A 22 4.69 -8.64 -10.63
C GLN A 22 6.14 -8.30 -11.05
N GLU A 23 6.50 -8.59 -12.29
CA GLU A 23 7.81 -8.26 -12.87
C GLU A 23 8.05 -6.74 -12.86
N LEU A 24 7.05 -5.96 -13.27
CA LEU A 24 7.12 -4.50 -13.25
C LEU A 24 7.30 -3.97 -11.82
N THR A 25 6.59 -4.54 -10.85
CA THR A 25 6.74 -4.19 -9.43
C THR A 25 8.16 -4.48 -8.96
N ALA A 26 8.70 -5.66 -9.27
CA ALA A 26 10.05 -6.04 -8.90
C ALA A 26 11.10 -5.14 -9.57
N GLU A 27 10.91 -4.74 -10.83
CA GLU A 27 11.83 -3.87 -11.56
C GLU A 27 11.85 -2.44 -11.04
N ILE A 28 10.68 -1.84 -10.82
CA ILE A 28 10.59 -0.47 -10.34
C ILE A 28 11.08 -0.36 -8.90
N LEU A 29 10.67 -1.28 -8.03
CA LEU A 29 10.87 -1.12 -6.59
C LEU A 29 12.22 -1.66 -6.09
N HIS A 30 12.92 -2.51 -6.87
CA HIS A 30 14.21 -3.06 -6.43
C HIS A 30 15.22 -1.97 -6.10
N GLN A 31 15.18 -0.83 -6.80
CA GLN A 31 16.04 0.33 -6.50
C GLN A 31 15.94 0.83 -5.05
N PHE A 32 14.81 0.62 -4.37
CA PHE A 32 14.59 1.08 -2.99
C PHE A 32 14.98 0.05 -1.93
N VAL A 33 15.30 -1.18 -2.33
CA VAL A 33 15.58 -2.30 -1.42
C VAL A 33 16.85 -3.07 -1.79
N SER A 34 17.56 -2.67 -2.85
CA SER A 34 18.67 -3.41 -3.45
C SER A 34 19.87 -3.63 -2.53
N GLU A 35 20.07 -2.74 -1.56
CA GLU A 35 21.11 -2.89 -0.52
C GLU A 35 20.79 -4.00 0.49
N GLU A 36 19.51 -4.34 0.66
CA GLU A 36 19.03 -5.26 1.69
C GLU A 36 18.52 -6.60 1.15
N ILE A 37 18.03 -6.60 -0.09
CA ILE A 37 17.38 -7.73 -0.75
C ILE A 37 17.90 -7.84 -2.18
N ASN A 38 18.48 -8.99 -2.53
CA ASN A 38 18.90 -9.24 -3.91
C ASN A 38 17.67 -9.36 -4.83
N LYS A 39 17.89 -9.20 -6.14
CA LYS A 39 16.81 -9.13 -7.12
C LYS A 39 15.91 -10.38 -7.14
N SER A 40 16.52 -11.57 -7.14
CA SER A 40 15.79 -12.84 -7.17
C SER A 40 14.92 -13.04 -5.94
N ASP A 41 15.42 -12.69 -4.76
CA ASP A 41 14.63 -12.78 -3.52
C ASP A 41 13.48 -11.78 -3.52
N PHE A 42 13.71 -10.58 -4.05
CA PHE A 42 12.66 -9.56 -4.13
C PHE A 42 11.56 -9.95 -5.13
N GLU A 43 11.89 -10.56 -6.26
CA GLU A 43 10.91 -11.13 -7.19
C GLU A 43 10.03 -12.19 -6.52
N ASN A 44 10.63 -13.08 -5.72
CA ASN A 44 9.88 -14.07 -4.94
C ASN A 44 8.94 -13.42 -3.91
N ILE A 45 9.40 -12.37 -3.22
CA ILE A 45 8.59 -11.59 -2.26
C ILE A 45 7.39 -10.92 -2.95
N VAL A 46 7.60 -10.35 -4.14
CA VAL A 46 6.53 -9.72 -4.92
C VAL A 46 5.52 -10.75 -5.42
N ASN A 47 6.01 -11.89 -5.93
CA ASN A 47 5.15 -12.97 -6.38
C ASN A 47 4.28 -13.53 -5.25
N ASP A 48 4.87 -13.78 -4.06
CA ASP A 48 4.12 -14.23 -2.88
C ASP A 48 3.07 -13.19 -2.44
N ALA A 49 3.40 -11.89 -2.52
CA ALA A 49 2.47 -10.82 -2.15
C ALA A 49 1.20 -10.87 -2.99
N TYR A 50 1.37 -10.95 -4.30
CA TYR A 50 0.27 -10.82 -5.25
C TYR A 50 -0.49 -12.11 -5.53
N GLN A 51 -0.11 -13.26 -4.95
CA GLN A 51 -0.97 -14.46 -4.90
C GLN A 51 -2.32 -14.21 -4.22
N ALA A 52 -2.44 -13.16 -3.41
CA ALA A 52 -3.70 -12.78 -2.77
C ALA A 52 -4.75 -12.18 -3.72
N PHE A 53 -4.37 -11.85 -4.96
CA PHE A 53 -5.24 -11.22 -5.94
C PHE A 53 -5.80 -12.28 -6.89
N GLU A 54 -7.09 -12.17 -7.21
CA GLU A 54 -7.73 -13.05 -8.20
C GLU A 54 -7.36 -12.64 -9.64
N SER A 55 -7.15 -11.33 -9.88
CA SER A 55 -6.69 -10.82 -11.17
C SER A 55 -5.21 -11.11 -11.37
N LYS A 56 -4.86 -11.66 -12.54
CA LYS A 56 -3.46 -11.93 -12.93
C LYS A 56 -2.60 -10.67 -12.91
N ASP A 57 -3.18 -9.56 -13.37
CA ASP A 57 -2.49 -8.27 -13.50
C ASP A 57 -2.62 -7.39 -12.25
N VAL A 58 -3.20 -7.91 -11.15
CA VAL A 58 -3.43 -7.23 -9.85
C VAL A 58 -4.40 -6.04 -9.93
N VAL A 59 -4.27 -5.21 -10.97
CA VAL A 59 -5.07 -4.03 -11.28
C VAL A 59 -5.62 -4.15 -12.70
N ASN A 60 -6.80 -3.60 -12.94
CA ASN A 60 -7.43 -3.63 -14.27
C ASN A 60 -7.66 -2.21 -14.78
N LEU A 61 -7.57 -2.02 -16.10
CA LEU A 61 -7.92 -0.78 -16.78
C LEU A 61 -9.23 -0.99 -17.54
N VAL A 62 -10.25 -0.21 -17.19
CA VAL A 62 -11.55 -0.25 -17.83
C VAL A 62 -11.73 1.03 -18.62
N ASN A 63 -11.90 0.90 -19.94
CA ASN A 63 -12.28 2.01 -20.79
C ASN A 63 -13.74 2.38 -20.47
N LEU A 64 -13.97 3.66 -20.19
CA LEU A 64 -15.31 4.20 -20.15
C LEU A 64 -15.67 4.67 -21.56
N GLU A 65 -15.45 5.95 -21.85
CA GLU A 65 -15.62 6.63 -23.14
C GLU A 65 -14.85 7.96 -23.13
N ASP A 66 -14.68 8.64 -24.28
CA ASP A 66 -14.05 9.97 -24.40
C ASP A 66 -12.64 10.07 -23.80
N GLN A 67 -11.77 9.09 -24.10
CA GLN A 67 -10.41 9.02 -23.56
C GLN A 67 -10.36 8.97 -22.02
N ARG A 68 -11.43 8.48 -21.37
CA ARG A 68 -11.47 8.27 -19.92
C ARG A 68 -11.39 6.79 -19.58
N TRP A 69 -10.60 6.52 -18.56
CA TRP A 69 -10.34 5.19 -18.05
C TRP A 69 -10.54 5.15 -16.55
N VAL A 70 -10.97 4.00 -16.05
CA VAL A 70 -10.97 3.68 -14.62
C VAL A 70 -9.88 2.66 -14.37
N LEU A 71 -8.98 3.01 -13.46
CA LEU A 71 -8.01 2.06 -12.90
C LEU A 71 -8.64 1.38 -11.70
N GLU A 72 -9.04 0.12 -11.88
CA GLU A 72 -9.62 -0.70 -10.83
C GLU A 72 -8.51 -1.24 -9.92
N LEU A 73 -8.49 -0.76 -8.68
CA LEU A 73 -7.50 -1.12 -7.66
C LEU A 73 -8.10 -2.03 -6.57
N PHE A 74 -9.27 -2.61 -6.80
CA PHE A 74 -10.08 -3.29 -5.78
C PHE A 74 -10.20 -4.80 -6.01
N HIS A 75 -9.30 -5.41 -6.78
CA HIS A 75 -9.28 -6.86 -7.05
C HIS A 75 -8.49 -7.67 -6.01
N GLY A 76 -8.15 -7.02 -4.90
CA GLY A 76 -7.47 -7.64 -3.76
C GLY A 76 -8.45 -8.24 -2.74
N PRO A 77 -7.92 -8.92 -1.72
CA PRO A 77 -8.71 -9.72 -0.77
C PRO A 77 -9.68 -8.90 0.08
N THR A 78 -9.52 -7.57 0.17
CA THR A 78 -10.40 -6.70 0.95
C THR A 78 -11.21 -5.73 0.10
N LEU A 79 -11.09 -5.83 -1.22
CA LEU A 79 -11.80 -5.02 -2.21
C LEU A 79 -11.45 -3.53 -2.14
N ALA A 80 -10.21 -3.21 -1.76
CA ALA A 80 -9.74 -1.83 -1.64
C ALA A 80 -8.31 -1.67 -2.15
N PHE A 81 -8.00 -0.48 -2.70
CA PHE A 81 -6.67 -0.14 -3.22
C PHE A 81 -5.51 -0.27 -2.21
N LYS A 82 -5.84 -0.33 -0.92
CA LYS A 82 -4.86 -0.53 0.15
C LYS A 82 -4.23 -1.92 0.06
N ASP A 83 -4.91 -2.90 -0.50
CA ASP A 83 -4.41 -4.27 -0.65
C ASP A 83 -3.10 -4.32 -1.44
N ILE A 84 -2.98 -3.53 -2.51
CA ILE A 84 -1.80 -3.56 -3.40
C ILE A 84 -0.52 -3.28 -2.59
N ALA A 85 -0.56 -2.23 -1.77
CA ALA A 85 0.56 -1.89 -0.90
C ALA A 85 0.70 -2.81 0.32
N MET A 86 -0.43 -3.19 0.94
CA MET A 86 -0.40 -3.94 2.19
C MET A 86 0.08 -5.37 1.98
N GLN A 87 -0.31 -6.04 0.90
CA GLN A 87 0.14 -7.41 0.64
C GLN A 87 1.66 -7.48 0.47
N LEU A 88 2.26 -6.52 -0.24
CA LEU A 88 3.72 -6.42 -0.37
C LEU A 88 4.39 -6.03 0.95
N LEU A 89 3.78 -5.14 1.74
CA LEU A 89 4.29 -4.84 3.08
C LEU A 89 4.29 -6.12 3.95
N GLY A 90 3.22 -6.91 3.93
CA GLY A 90 3.13 -8.15 4.70
C GLY A 90 4.25 -9.14 4.37
N THR A 91 4.52 -9.39 3.08
CA THR A 91 5.64 -10.27 2.67
C THR A 91 6.99 -9.72 3.07
N LEU A 92 7.23 -8.41 2.92
CA LEU A 92 8.47 -7.76 3.36
C LEU A 92 8.67 -7.90 4.87
N LEU A 93 7.62 -7.69 5.68
CA LEU A 93 7.67 -7.87 7.12
C LEU A 93 8.04 -9.30 7.49
N ASN A 94 7.41 -10.29 6.85
CA ASN A 94 7.75 -11.68 7.07
C ASN A 94 9.20 -12.01 6.68
N HIS A 95 9.67 -11.50 5.53
CA HIS A 95 11.06 -11.67 5.11
C HIS A 95 12.05 -11.14 6.15
N PHE A 96 11.85 -9.90 6.62
CA PHE A 96 12.76 -9.31 7.62
C PHE A 96 12.62 -9.95 9.01
N ALA A 97 11.41 -10.37 9.41
CA ALA A 97 11.21 -11.13 10.65
C ALA A 97 11.99 -12.46 10.63
N GLN A 98 12.01 -13.14 9.48
CA GLN A 98 12.81 -14.37 9.31
C GLN A 98 14.31 -14.07 9.26
N LYS A 99 14.74 -13.08 8.46
CA LYS A 99 16.16 -12.67 8.32
C LYS A 99 16.79 -12.28 9.67
N GLN A 100 16.02 -11.65 10.56
CA GLN A 100 16.48 -11.18 11.87
C GLN A 100 16.13 -12.13 13.03
N GLU A 101 15.49 -13.28 12.74
CA GLU A 101 15.03 -14.24 13.75
C GLU A 101 14.20 -13.59 14.88
N THR A 102 13.37 -12.60 14.54
CA THR A 102 12.61 -11.79 15.50
C THR A 102 11.11 -11.84 15.20
N LYS A 103 10.29 -11.47 16.19
CA LYS A 103 8.87 -11.23 15.99
C LYS A 103 8.63 -9.76 15.66
N ILE A 104 7.71 -9.52 14.73
CA ILE A 104 7.21 -8.19 14.41
C ILE A 104 5.78 -8.10 14.90
N ALA A 105 5.45 -7.05 15.64
CA ALA A 105 4.07 -6.71 15.96
C ALA A 105 3.65 -5.47 15.19
N VAL A 106 2.68 -5.66 14.31
CA VAL A 106 2.05 -4.61 13.50
C VAL A 106 0.96 -3.97 14.34
N LEU A 107 1.12 -2.68 14.64
CA LEU A 107 0.13 -1.88 15.37
C LEU A 107 -0.55 -0.91 14.42
N GLY A 108 -1.88 -0.83 14.49
CA GLY A 108 -2.65 0.06 13.64
C GLY A 108 -3.97 0.50 14.28
N ALA A 109 -4.42 1.70 13.88
CA ALA A 109 -5.76 2.18 14.12
C ALA A 109 -6.47 2.34 12.76
N THR A 110 -7.76 1.99 12.69
CA THR A 110 -8.52 2.09 11.44
C THR A 110 -9.93 2.64 11.65
N SER A 111 -10.45 3.30 10.62
CA SER A 111 -11.87 3.60 10.44
C SER A 111 -12.58 2.59 9.52
N GLY A 112 -11.86 1.56 9.05
CA GLY A 112 -12.37 0.52 8.14
C GLY A 112 -11.26 -0.17 7.35
N ASP A 113 -11.17 0.07 6.05
CA ASP A 113 -10.41 -0.77 5.10
C ASP A 113 -8.92 -0.93 5.41
N THR A 114 -8.25 0.07 6.01
CA THR A 114 -6.80 -0.05 6.31
C THR A 114 -6.53 -1.22 7.27
N GLY A 115 -7.44 -1.44 8.22
CA GLY A 115 -7.36 -2.55 9.16
C GLY A 115 -7.61 -3.88 8.49
N SER A 116 -8.66 -3.98 7.66
CA SER A 116 -8.92 -5.17 6.85
C SER A 116 -7.70 -5.54 6.00
N ALA A 117 -7.11 -4.58 5.28
CA ALA A 117 -5.97 -4.82 4.40
C ALA A 117 -4.71 -5.24 5.18
N ALA A 118 -4.43 -4.61 6.32
CA ALA A 118 -3.30 -4.98 7.18
C ALA A 118 -3.46 -6.39 7.77
N ILE A 119 -4.67 -6.71 8.26
CA ILE A 119 -5.00 -8.05 8.77
C ILE A 119 -4.84 -9.09 7.66
N SER A 120 -5.44 -8.86 6.50
CA SER A 120 -5.34 -9.76 5.35
C SER A 120 -3.89 -10.03 4.99
N ALA A 121 -3.08 -8.98 4.84
CA ALA A 121 -1.68 -9.08 4.46
C ALA A 121 -0.82 -9.86 5.45
N CYS A 122 -1.09 -9.74 6.76
CA CYS A 122 -0.20 -10.28 7.79
C CYS A 122 -0.70 -11.60 8.42
N SER A 123 -1.99 -11.92 8.28
CA SER A 123 -2.63 -13.10 8.89
C SER A 123 -2.00 -14.45 8.53
N ARG A 124 -1.24 -14.52 7.44
CA ARG A 124 -0.59 -15.75 6.97
C ARG A 124 0.85 -15.95 7.47
N TYR A 125 1.41 -15.01 8.24
CA TYR A 125 2.82 -15.06 8.67
C TYR A 125 2.97 -15.28 10.17
N LYS A 126 3.55 -16.44 10.55
CA LYS A 126 3.75 -16.86 11.94
C LYS A 126 4.62 -15.92 12.79
N ASN A 127 5.51 -15.16 12.18
CA ASN A 127 6.43 -14.24 12.87
C ASN A 127 5.91 -12.80 12.90
N VAL A 128 4.69 -12.57 12.39
CA VAL A 128 4.05 -11.25 12.38
C VAL A 128 2.76 -11.33 13.19
N GLU A 129 2.68 -10.58 14.28
CA GLU A 129 1.46 -10.36 15.04
C GLU A 129 0.78 -9.08 14.56
N VAL A 130 -0.56 -9.02 14.58
CA VAL A 130 -1.30 -7.87 14.06
C VAL A 130 -2.33 -7.42 15.06
N PHE A 131 -2.21 -6.17 15.53
CA PHE A 131 -3.15 -5.55 16.45
C PHE A 131 -3.78 -4.33 15.77
N ILE A 132 -5.07 -4.43 15.48
CA ILE A 132 -5.84 -3.35 14.85
C ILE A 132 -6.89 -2.84 15.82
N LEU A 133 -6.73 -1.60 16.26
CA LEU A 133 -7.72 -0.87 17.02
C LEU A 133 -8.73 -0.25 16.07
N TYR A 134 -10.03 -0.44 16.34
CA TYR A 134 -11.10 0.22 15.61
C TYR A 134 -12.18 0.71 16.58
N PRO A 135 -12.81 1.86 16.29
CA PRO A 135 -13.81 2.43 17.16
C PRO A 135 -15.08 1.59 17.16
N HIS A 136 -15.57 1.25 18.36
CA HIS A 136 -16.76 0.43 18.57
C HIS A 136 -17.98 1.03 17.86
N GLU A 137 -18.69 0.21 17.09
CA GLU A 137 -19.90 0.59 16.32
C GLU A 137 -19.73 1.75 15.33
N ARG A 138 -18.47 2.12 14.99
CA ARG A 138 -18.16 3.23 14.08
C ARG A 138 -17.44 2.80 12.80
N VAL A 139 -17.47 1.50 12.50
CA VAL A 139 -17.04 0.91 11.23
C VAL A 139 -18.20 0.17 10.59
N THR A 140 -18.22 0.06 9.27
CA THR A 140 -19.31 -0.67 8.58
C THR A 140 -19.31 -2.15 8.97
N GLU A 141 -20.46 -2.81 8.83
CA GLU A 141 -20.57 -4.24 9.17
C GLU A 141 -19.63 -5.11 8.31
N ILE A 142 -19.49 -4.78 7.01
CA ILE A 142 -18.60 -5.49 6.09
C ILE A 142 -17.15 -5.36 6.53
N GLN A 143 -16.68 -4.14 6.82
CA GLN A 143 -15.31 -3.90 7.31
C GLN A 143 -15.07 -4.59 8.65
N ARG A 144 -16.03 -4.53 9.59
CA ARG A 144 -15.93 -5.24 10.88
C ARG A 144 -15.79 -6.74 10.66
N LYS A 145 -16.61 -7.33 9.78
CA LYS A 145 -16.55 -8.76 9.46
C LYS A 145 -15.19 -9.12 8.87
N GLN A 146 -14.71 -8.40 7.85
CA GLN A 146 -13.37 -8.60 7.27
C GLN A 146 -12.26 -8.61 8.33
N MET A 147 -12.34 -7.75 9.35
CA MET A 147 -11.34 -7.71 10.44
C MET A 147 -11.52 -8.82 11.49
N THR A 148 -12.76 -9.20 11.82
CA THR A 148 -13.06 -10.00 13.01
C THR A 148 -13.39 -11.48 12.74
N THR A 149 -13.56 -11.88 11.49
CA THR A 149 -13.92 -13.27 11.14
C THR A 149 -12.75 -14.10 10.63
N THR A 150 -11.53 -13.57 10.68
CA THR A 150 -10.33 -14.37 10.39
C THR A 150 -10.15 -15.47 11.45
N GLN A 151 -9.68 -16.63 11.02
CA GLN A 151 -9.32 -17.76 11.90
C GLN A 151 -7.84 -17.74 12.29
N ALA A 152 -7.11 -16.71 11.86
CA ALA A 152 -5.68 -16.57 12.11
C ALA A 152 -5.42 -16.23 13.58
N LYS A 153 -4.53 -17.00 14.23
CA LYS A 153 -4.22 -16.85 15.67
C LYS A 153 -3.36 -15.63 16.00
N ASN A 154 -2.70 -15.07 15.00
CA ASN A 154 -1.81 -13.91 15.09
C ASN A 154 -2.54 -12.57 14.80
N VAL A 155 -3.88 -12.59 14.71
CA VAL A 155 -4.69 -11.41 14.44
C VAL A 155 -5.53 -11.05 15.65
N HIS A 156 -5.42 -9.79 16.06
CA HIS A 156 -6.07 -9.21 17.22
C HIS A 156 -6.82 -7.94 16.78
N ALA A 157 -8.08 -8.10 16.39
CA ALA A 157 -8.95 -6.97 16.04
C ALA A 157 -9.66 -6.44 17.29
N LEU A 158 -9.21 -5.30 17.80
CA LEU A 158 -9.61 -4.73 19.09
C LEU A 158 -10.66 -3.63 18.90
N SER A 159 -11.87 -3.90 19.38
CA SER A 159 -12.95 -2.90 19.41
C SER A 159 -12.78 -1.99 20.62
N VAL A 160 -12.66 -0.68 20.41
CA VAL A 160 -12.35 0.30 21.47
C VAL A 160 -13.50 1.30 21.60
N GLN A 161 -13.94 1.58 22.83
CA GLN A 161 -14.99 2.57 23.12
C GLN A 161 -14.45 4.00 23.02
N THR A 162 -14.12 4.42 21.81
CA THR A 162 -13.62 5.76 21.46
C THR A 162 -13.91 6.07 19.99
N ASP A 163 -13.51 7.24 19.50
CA ASP A 163 -13.54 7.55 18.07
C ASP A 163 -12.24 7.14 17.36
N PHE A 164 -12.12 7.43 16.06
CA PHE A 164 -10.92 7.05 15.31
C PHE A 164 -9.66 7.75 15.84
N ASP A 165 -9.76 9.03 16.22
CA ASP A 165 -8.65 9.81 16.73
C ASP A 165 -8.14 9.25 18.07
N GLY A 166 -9.06 8.81 18.93
CA GLY A 166 -8.72 8.10 20.16
C GLY A 166 -7.99 6.78 19.92
N CYS A 167 -8.42 5.97 18.93
CA CYS A 167 -7.67 4.77 18.54
C CYS A 167 -6.26 5.13 18.04
N GLN A 168 -6.11 6.21 17.25
CA GLN A 168 -4.80 6.66 16.77
C GLN A 168 -3.91 7.14 17.92
N ALA A 169 -4.47 7.85 18.91
CA ALA A 169 -3.75 8.30 20.09
C ALA A 169 -3.19 7.11 20.89
N MET A 170 -4.00 6.10 21.16
CA MET A 170 -3.55 4.88 21.87
C MET A 170 -2.42 4.17 21.13
N VAL A 171 -2.54 4.01 19.80
CA VAL A 171 -1.45 3.39 19.01
C VAL A 171 -0.16 4.21 19.13
N LYS A 172 -0.24 5.54 19.08
CA LYS A 172 0.94 6.40 19.25
C LYS A 172 1.56 6.26 20.64
N GLU A 173 0.75 6.19 21.69
CA GLU A 173 1.22 5.97 23.06
C GLU A 173 1.97 4.64 23.19
N LEU A 174 1.44 3.56 22.60
CA LEU A 174 2.11 2.25 22.58
C LEU A 174 3.47 2.28 21.87
N PHE A 175 3.64 3.10 20.84
CA PHE A 175 4.94 3.28 20.16
C PHE A 175 5.99 4.02 21.02
N LEU A 176 5.57 4.74 22.05
CA LEU A 176 6.44 5.51 22.94
C LEU A 176 6.68 4.81 24.29
N ASP A 177 6.00 3.69 24.55
CA ASP A 177 6.12 2.96 25.80
C ASP A 177 7.36 2.05 25.79
N GLU A 178 8.44 2.51 26.44
CA GLU A 178 9.71 1.79 26.56
C GLU A 178 9.58 0.43 27.27
N ALA A 179 8.56 0.22 28.10
CA ALA A 179 8.35 -1.07 28.76
C ALA A 179 7.79 -2.13 27.81
N ILE A 180 7.03 -1.70 26.79
CA ILE A 180 6.42 -2.58 25.78
C ILE A 180 7.34 -2.72 24.56
N VAL A 181 8.09 -1.68 24.20
CA VAL A 181 9.15 -1.69 23.18
C VAL A 181 10.37 -2.43 23.76
N SER A 182 10.25 -3.73 23.98
CA SER A 182 11.36 -4.59 24.43
C SER A 182 12.27 -4.97 23.25
N ASN A 183 13.49 -5.42 23.54
CA ASN A 183 14.44 -5.88 22.51
C ASN A 183 13.96 -7.12 21.72
N GLU A 184 12.93 -7.82 22.19
CA GLU A 184 12.50 -9.11 21.62
C GLU A 184 11.44 -8.98 20.53
N THR A 185 10.66 -7.87 20.51
CA THR A 185 9.58 -7.64 19.53
C THR A 185 9.67 -6.26 18.93
N ARG A 186 9.73 -6.19 17.59
CA ARG A 186 9.76 -4.91 16.87
C ARG A 186 8.36 -4.43 16.54
N PHE A 187 8.04 -3.20 16.93
CA PHE A 187 6.77 -2.56 16.56
C PHE A 187 6.88 -1.85 15.22
N ILE A 188 5.90 -2.11 14.35
CA ILE A 188 5.80 -1.47 13.04
C ILE A 188 4.39 -0.91 12.85
N ALA A 189 4.33 0.34 12.41
CA ALA A 189 3.06 0.97 12.06
C ALA A 189 2.62 0.57 10.64
N ALA A 190 1.39 0.08 10.50
CA ALA A 190 0.75 -0.19 9.21
C ALA A 190 -0.13 0.99 8.73
N ASN A 191 0.30 2.23 8.97
CA ASN A 191 -0.43 3.43 8.55
C ASN A 191 0.14 4.00 7.23
N SER A 192 -0.44 5.10 6.73
CA SER A 192 -0.11 5.64 5.40
C SER A 192 1.26 6.34 5.33
N ILE A 193 1.98 6.48 6.45
CA ILE A 193 3.32 7.09 6.46
C ILE A 193 4.43 6.08 6.12
N ASN A 194 4.10 4.78 6.13
CA ASN A 194 5.07 3.73 5.83
C ASN A 194 5.54 3.84 4.37
N TRP A 195 6.85 4.02 4.18
CA TRP A 195 7.46 4.22 2.86
C TRP A 195 7.16 3.09 1.88
N ALA A 196 7.15 1.84 2.35
CA ALA A 196 6.85 0.68 1.51
C ALA A 196 5.48 0.81 0.84
N ARG A 197 4.50 1.41 1.54
CA ARG A 197 3.18 1.64 0.94
C ARG A 197 3.24 2.66 -0.19
N CYS A 198 3.93 3.77 0.03
CA CYS A 198 4.06 4.83 -0.97
C CYS A 198 4.78 4.33 -2.22
N MET A 199 5.95 3.69 -2.06
CA MET A 199 6.71 3.21 -3.20
C MET A 199 5.91 2.16 -3.98
N THR A 200 5.22 1.22 -3.31
CA THR A 200 4.42 0.20 -3.99
C THR A 200 3.27 0.81 -4.80
N GLN A 201 2.63 1.85 -4.28
CA GLN A 201 1.56 2.55 -4.97
C GLN A 201 2.03 3.29 -6.23
N SER A 202 3.31 3.58 -6.39
CA SER A 202 3.81 4.21 -7.60
C SER A 202 3.72 3.28 -8.83
N VAL A 203 3.73 1.96 -8.62
CA VAL A 203 3.81 0.97 -9.70
C VAL A 203 2.59 0.99 -10.60
N TYR A 204 1.37 1.14 -10.07
CA TYR A 204 0.20 1.16 -10.92
C TYR A 204 0.09 2.43 -11.79
N TYR A 205 0.84 3.49 -11.49
CA TYR A 205 0.98 4.62 -12.41
C TYR A 205 1.85 4.25 -13.61
N PHE A 206 2.97 3.55 -13.37
CA PHE A 206 3.79 2.99 -14.45
C PHE A 206 2.98 2.01 -15.28
N TRP A 207 2.29 1.07 -14.63
CA TRP A 207 1.40 0.13 -15.32
C TRP A 207 0.40 0.85 -16.20
N THR A 208 -0.29 1.87 -15.67
CA THR A 208 -1.28 2.64 -16.44
C THR A 208 -0.65 3.35 -17.63
N TYR A 209 0.48 4.03 -17.43
CA TYR A 209 1.20 4.70 -18.52
C TYR A 209 1.63 3.71 -19.61
N LEU A 210 2.27 2.62 -19.24
CA LEU A 210 2.80 1.63 -20.19
C LEU A 210 1.70 0.96 -21.02
N ARG A 211 0.47 0.90 -20.50
CA ARG A 211 -0.69 0.33 -21.20
C ARG A 211 -1.46 1.34 -22.05
N LEU A 212 -1.36 2.64 -21.76
CA LEU A 212 -2.17 3.68 -22.41
C LEU A 212 -1.36 4.75 -23.16
N LYS A 213 -0.02 4.69 -23.15
CA LYS A 213 0.86 5.71 -23.76
C LYS A 213 0.59 5.96 -25.26
N GLU A 214 0.13 4.95 -25.99
CA GLU A 214 -0.22 5.07 -27.42
C GLU A 214 -1.66 5.56 -27.65
N GLU A 215 -2.53 5.41 -26.65
CA GLU A 215 -3.96 5.73 -26.75
C GLU A 215 -4.29 7.15 -26.28
N LEU A 216 -3.44 7.73 -25.43
CA LEU A 216 -3.68 9.01 -24.77
C LEU A 216 -2.56 10.01 -25.06
N ASN A 217 -2.94 11.21 -25.48
CA ASN A 217 -2.02 12.35 -25.66
C ASN A 217 -1.65 12.96 -24.30
N GLY A 218 -0.86 12.21 -23.52
CA GLY A 218 -0.43 12.57 -22.18
C GLY A 218 -1.44 12.17 -21.10
N LEU A 219 -0.95 11.65 -19.98
CA LEU A 219 -1.80 11.11 -18.92
C LEU A 219 -2.10 12.15 -17.83
N ILE A 220 -3.38 12.26 -17.49
CA ILE A 220 -3.87 13.00 -16.33
C ILE A 220 -4.53 12.02 -15.37
N PHE A 221 -4.03 11.95 -14.14
CA PHE A 221 -4.62 11.10 -13.10
C PHE A 221 -5.53 11.92 -12.20
N SER A 222 -6.77 11.46 -11.98
CA SER A 222 -7.68 12.03 -10.97
C SER A 222 -7.82 11.07 -9.80
N ILE A 223 -7.44 11.54 -8.61
CA ILE A 223 -7.22 10.68 -7.45
C ILE A 223 -8.11 11.11 -6.30
N PRO A 224 -9.11 10.29 -5.92
CA PRO A 224 -9.85 10.47 -4.67
C PRO A 224 -8.87 10.42 -3.49
N SER A 225 -8.73 11.54 -2.80
CA SER A 225 -7.64 11.77 -1.85
C SER A 225 -8.16 12.10 -0.46
N GLY A 226 -7.65 11.37 0.54
CA GLY A 226 -7.74 11.69 1.96
C GLY A 226 -6.35 12.04 2.51
N ASN A 227 -5.61 11.05 3.00
CA ASN A 227 -4.27 11.22 3.58
C ASN A 227 -3.12 11.45 2.57
N PHE A 228 -3.43 11.90 1.35
CA PHE A 228 -2.48 12.26 0.28
C PHE A 228 -1.53 11.17 -0.28
N GLY A 229 -1.33 10.04 0.40
CA GLY A 229 -0.36 9.00 -0.01
C GLY A 229 -0.54 8.48 -1.44
N HIS A 230 -1.78 8.34 -1.90
CA HIS A 230 -2.09 7.92 -3.28
C HIS A 230 -1.60 8.96 -4.31
N ALA A 231 -1.91 10.25 -4.10
CA ALA A 231 -1.43 11.34 -4.96
C ALA A 231 0.09 11.50 -4.90
N TYR A 232 0.66 11.31 -3.72
CA TYR A 232 2.10 11.35 -3.51
C TYR A 232 2.83 10.23 -4.25
N ALA A 233 2.26 9.02 -4.31
CA ALA A 233 2.80 7.92 -5.10
C ALA A 233 2.81 8.21 -6.61
N GLY A 234 1.82 8.95 -7.11
CA GLY A 234 1.80 9.43 -8.50
C GLY A 234 2.89 10.49 -8.75
N TRP A 235 3.10 11.38 -7.79
CA TRP A 235 4.22 12.32 -7.85
C TRP A 235 5.57 11.59 -7.81
N LEU A 236 5.72 10.58 -6.96
CA LEU A 236 6.91 9.73 -6.93
C LEU A 236 7.15 9.05 -8.28
N ALA A 237 6.11 8.53 -8.93
CA ALA A 237 6.22 7.96 -10.28
C ALA A 237 6.73 8.99 -11.29
N LYS A 238 6.23 10.22 -11.22
CA LYS A 238 6.72 11.34 -12.03
C LYS A 238 8.19 11.67 -11.74
N GLU A 239 8.61 11.69 -10.48
CA GLU A 239 10.01 11.92 -10.10
C GLU A 239 10.94 10.79 -10.56
N MET A 240 10.43 9.56 -10.65
CA MET A 240 11.11 8.42 -11.27
C MET A 240 11.17 8.50 -12.81
N GLY A 241 10.72 9.59 -13.43
CA GLY A 241 10.83 9.81 -14.88
C GLY A 241 9.57 9.46 -15.68
N LEU A 242 8.48 9.05 -15.03
CA LEU A 242 7.24 8.72 -15.73
C LEU A 242 6.57 9.99 -16.33
N PRO A 243 6.24 10.01 -17.64
CA PRO A 243 5.59 11.17 -18.27
C PRO A 243 4.13 11.36 -17.83
N ILE A 244 3.94 12.09 -16.71
CA ILE A 244 2.63 12.46 -16.18
C ILE A 244 2.37 13.96 -16.38
N ASN A 245 1.33 14.31 -17.13
CA ASN A 245 0.96 15.69 -17.40
C ASN A 245 0.45 16.37 -16.13
N LYS A 246 -0.54 15.76 -15.47
CA LYS A 246 -1.18 16.35 -14.28
C LYS A 246 -1.68 15.28 -13.31
N ILE A 247 -1.60 15.63 -12.03
CA ILE A 247 -2.19 14.87 -10.93
C ILE A 247 -3.27 15.75 -10.31
N LEU A 248 -4.52 15.33 -10.41
CA LEU A 248 -5.68 16.00 -9.83
C LEU A 248 -6.02 15.36 -8.49
N VAL A 249 -6.03 16.18 -7.45
CA VAL A 249 -6.36 15.76 -6.08
C VAL A 249 -7.85 16.02 -5.87
N ALA A 250 -8.67 14.97 -5.97
CA ALA A 250 -10.10 15.06 -5.76
C ALA A 250 -10.41 14.88 -4.26
N THR A 251 -11.02 15.89 -3.64
CA THR A 251 -11.42 15.86 -2.22
C THR A 251 -12.94 15.80 -2.09
N ASN A 252 -13.42 15.33 -0.95
CA ASN A 252 -14.84 15.43 -0.57
C ASN A 252 -15.06 16.71 0.26
N SER A 253 -16.11 16.77 1.09
CA SER A 253 -16.37 17.91 1.97
C SER A 253 -15.24 18.23 2.96
N ASN A 254 -14.35 17.27 3.23
CA ASN A 254 -13.09 17.50 3.93
C ASN A 254 -12.03 17.97 2.92
N ASP A 255 -12.01 19.28 2.67
CA ASP A 255 -11.39 19.92 1.52
C ASP A 255 -10.04 20.59 1.83
N VAL A 256 -9.35 20.20 2.91
CA VAL A 256 -8.09 20.84 3.33
C VAL A 256 -7.02 20.82 2.23
N LEU A 257 -6.95 19.73 1.45
CA LEU A 257 -6.03 19.64 0.32
C LEU A 257 -6.46 20.55 -0.84
N HIS A 258 -7.77 20.70 -1.09
CA HIS A 258 -8.24 21.65 -2.10
C HIS A 258 -7.78 23.06 -1.74
N LYS A 259 -8.06 23.50 -0.50
CA LYS A 259 -7.63 24.80 0.03
C LYS A 259 -6.12 25.04 -0.01
N LEU A 260 -5.32 23.97 0.06
CA LEU A 260 -3.86 24.06 -0.01
C LEU A 260 -3.37 24.27 -1.45
N PHE A 261 -4.04 23.68 -2.44
CA PHE A 261 -3.62 23.69 -3.85
C PHE A 261 -4.38 24.67 -4.75
N SER A 262 -5.41 25.34 -4.22
CA SER A 262 -6.21 26.38 -4.90
C SER A 262 -5.86 27.78 -4.42
#